data_AF-A0A7S4SBI0-F1
#
_entry.id   AF-A0A7S4SBI0-F1
#
_cell.length_a   1.000
_cell.length_b   1.000
_cell.length_c   1.000
_cell.angle_alpha   90.00
_cell.angle_beta   90.00
_cell.angle_gamma   90.00
#
_symmetry.space_group_name_H-M   'P 1'
#
loop_
_entity.id
_entity.type
_entity.pdbx_description
1 polymer ?
#
loop_
_entity_poly.entity_id
_entity_poly.type
_entity_poly.pdbx_seq_one_letter_code
_entity_poly.pdbx_strand_id
1 'polypeptide(L)'
;MHHPRNSNVTPKRCVTIITFLSAIVLFCNKYELSSSSSVINNNTTTTANHLRRNLSNNNKSLLYAHLHMAKTAGTELNQQMARSYRRVCGNKGFTAQLSFWFIKRTQMFKRANYDDCSWLSSEEPVRFWDKLAGDSKRPVELHVPCRDPVDHLMSTIKYMGGTFDCDDVASSSSSNNNNMEAQIDKYMEWVKHRFTPRLYRHTNFHIKCFEHNRIDAYVDVMGQHLERRRNKIQKEHFEVPRKHGDECIWRNGELKDYVNRYLLETYAYYNFCDQCMGSDRDILPAVQQTLN
;
A
#
# COMPACT_ATOMS: atom_id res chain seq x y z
N MET A 1 -16.01 47.77 36.55
CA MET A 1 -17.47 47.77 36.26
C MET A 1 -17.79 46.59 35.36
N HIS A 2 -18.95 45.99 35.63
CA HIS A 2 -19.36 44.63 35.28
C HIS A 2 -19.40 44.26 33.79
N HIS A 3 -19.09 42.98 33.54
CA HIS A 3 -19.47 42.14 32.40
C HIS A 3 -21.00 42.14 32.15
N PRO A 4 -21.51 41.82 30.93
CA PRO A 4 -21.64 40.40 30.58
C PRO A 4 -21.43 39.99 29.10
N ARG A 5 -20.99 38.73 29.01
CA ARG A 5 -20.99 37.85 27.84
C ARG A 5 -22.42 37.36 27.57
N ASN A 6 -22.80 37.24 26.30
CA ASN A 6 -23.97 36.49 25.87
C ASN A 6 -23.53 35.25 25.10
N SER A 7 -23.79 34.09 25.66
CA SER A 7 -23.61 32.76 25.06
C SER A 7 -24.98 32.09 24.93
N ASN A 8 -25.51 32.01 23.72
CA ASN A 8 -26.70 31.21 23.41
C ASN A 8 -26.24 29.88 22.80
N VAL A 9 -26.19 28.83 23.63
CA VAL A 9 -26.07 27.43 23.18
C VAL A 9 -27.42 26.76 23.42
N THR A 10 -28.07 26.35 22.34
CA THR A 10 -29.31 25.59 22.38
C THR A 10 -29.03 24.09 22.54
N PRO A 11 -29.77 23.36 23.40
CA PRO A 11 -29.59 21.93 23.58
C PRO A 11 -30.28 21.15 22.45
N LYS A 12 -29.52 20.29 21.76
CA LYS A 12 -30.09 19.29 20.83
C LYS A 12 -30.74 18.18 21.66
N ARG A 13 -32.03 17.97 21.43
CA ARG A 13 -32.82 16.87 22.00
C ARG A 13 -32.34 15.54 21.42
N CYS A 14 -31.91 14.64 22.29
CA CYS A 14 -31.76 13.21 21.98
C CYS A 14 -33.15 12.59 21.90
N VAL A 15 -33.57 12.17 20.72
CA VAL A 15 -34.79 11.36 20.53
C VAL A 15 -34.39 9.89 20.65
N THR A 16 -34.78 9.29 21.77
CA THR A 16 -34.75 7.85 22.01
C THR A 16 -35.87 7.20 21.20
N ILE A 17 -35.54 6.37 20.20
CA ILE A 17 -36.50 5.48 19.54
C ILE A 17 -36.27 4.07 20.09
N ILE A 18 -37.20 3.63 20.93
CA ILE A 18 -37.36 2.27 21.43
C ILE A 18 -38.48 1.60 20.61
N THR A 19 -38.35 0.27 20.46
CA THR A 19 -39.33 -0.74 20.00
C THR A 19 -39.66 -0.82 18.50
N PHE A 20 -39.34 -1.97 17.88
CA PHE A 20 -40.34 -2.91 17.38
C PHE A 20 -39.75 -4.34 17.28
N LEU A 21 -40.23 -5.22 18.15
CA LEU A 21 -40.14 -6.68 18.07
C LEU A 21 -41.45 -7.16 17.44
N SER A 22 -41.43 -7.89 16.33
CA SER A 22 -42.40 -8.96 16.04
C SER A 22 -42.01 -9.80 14.82
N ALA A 23 -41.89 -11.11 15.07
CA ALA A 23 -42.42 -12.21 14.26
C ALA A 23 -42.08 -12.30 12.75
N ILE A 24 -41.16 -13.20 12.39
CA ILE A 24 -41.40 -14.15 11.29
C ILE A 24 -41.06 -15.57 11.78
N VAL A 25 -42.13 -16.33 11.91
CA VAL A 25 -42.23 -17.75 12.21
C VAL A 25 -42.37 -18.49 10.88
N LEU A 26 -41.68 -19.63 10.78
CA LEU A 26 -41.94 -20.78 9.90
C LEU A 26 -41.94 -20.58 8.37
N PHE A 27 -40.87 -21.02 7.73
CA PHE A 27 -40.98 -21.92 6.57
C PHE A 27 -39.88 -22.98 6.63
N CYS A 28 -40.20 -24.11 7.23
CA CYS A 28 -39.52 -25.38 6.98
C CYS A 28 -39.88 -25.82 5.56
N ASN A 29 -38.91 -25.88 4.65
CA ASN A 29 -39.05 -26.70 3.46
C ASN A 29 -37.99 -27.80 3.45
N LYS A 30 -38.52 -29.01 3.50
CA LYS A 30 -37.88 -30.30 3.65
C LYS A 30 -37.30 -30.68 2.27
N TYR A 31 -35.99 -30.52 2.09
CA TYR A 31 -35.29 -31.13 0.95
C TYR A 31 -34.61 -32.41 1.44
N GLU A 32 -35.24 -33.53 1.11
CA GLU A 32 -34.69 -34.87 1.18
C GLU A 32 -33.71 -35.03 0.01
N LEU A 33 -32.42 -34.81 0.25
CA LEU A 33 -31.37 -35.19 -0.68
C LEU A 33 -30.92 -36.62 -0.33
N SER A 34 -31.28 -37.55 -1.20
CA SER A 34 -30.72 -38.90 -1.26
C SER A 34 -29.27 -38.83 -1.75
N SER A 35 -28.33 -38.78 -0.81
CA SER A 35 -26.90 -38.96 -1.09
C SER A 35 -26.59 -40.44 -1.25
N SER A 36 -26.47 -40.86 -2.51
CA SER A 36 -25.84 -42.14 -2.87
C SER A 36 -24.39 -42.11 -2.40
N SER A 37 -24.06 -43.00 -1.47
CA SER A 37 -22.71 -43.17 -0.94
C SER A 37 -21.86 -43.92 -1.96
N SER A 38 -21.13 -43.19 -2.81
CA SER A 38 -20.01 -43.77 -3.56
C SER A 38 -18.82 -43.93 -2.60
N VAL A 39 -18.41 -45.16 -2.37
CA VAL A 39 -17.16 -45.52 -1.69
C VAL A 39 -16.00 -44.99 -2.51
N ILE A 40 -15.43 -43.86 -2.09
CA ILE A 40 -14.19 -43.31 -2.66
C ILE A 40 -13.03 -43.92 -1.86
N ASN A 41 -12.17 -44.67 -2.57
CA ASN A 41 -10.93 -45.23 -2.03
C ASN A 41 -10.02 -44.11 -1.49
N ASN A 42 -9.76 -44.13 -0.18
CA ASN A 42 -9.03 -43.12 0.59
C ASN A 42 -7.50 -43.09 0.41
N ASN A 43 -6.95 -43.71 -0.63
CA ASN A 43 -5.49 -43.91 -0.74
C ASN A 43 -4.73 -42.83 -1.53
N THR A 44 -5.41 -41.84 -2.12
CA THR A 44 -4.77 -40.76 -2.90
C THR A 44 -4.57 -39.45 -2.12
N THR A 45 -5.14 -39.32 -0.92
CA THR A 45 -5.12 -38.06 -0.15
C THR A 45 -3.78 -37.80 0.56
N THR A 46 -2.98 -38.84 0.78
CA THR A 46 -1.72 -38.74 1.54
C THR A 46 -0.60 -38.11 0.71
N THR A 47 -0.54 -38.43 -0.59
CA THR A 47 0.53 -37.97 -1.50
C THR A 47 0.35 -36.50 -1.88
N ALA A 48 -0.87 -36.05 -2.14
CA ALA A 48 -1.17 -34.64 -2.45
C ALA A 48 -0.91 -33.73 -1.24
N ASN A 49 -1.22 -34.18 -0.02
CA ASN A 49 -0.93 -33.43 1.20
C ASN A 49 0.57 -33.39 1.54
N HIS A 50 1.34 -34.43 1.17
CA HIS A 50 2.78 -34.46 1.34
C HIS A 50 3.49 -33.53 0.34
N LEU A 51 3.10 -33.56 -0.94
CA LEU A 51 3.62 -32.64 -1.97
C LEU A 51 3.29 -31.18 -1.64
N ARG A 52 2.06 -30.89 -1.17
CA ARG A 52 1.66 -29.53 -0.77
C ARG A 52 2.41 -29.03 0.47
N ARG A 53 2.76 -29.91 1.42
CA ARG A 53 3.61 -29.56 2.57
C ARG A 53 5.07 -29.32 2.15
N ASN A 54 5.61 -30.10 1.23
CA ASN A 54 6.99 -29.91 0.74
C ASN A 54 7.13 -28.64 -0.11
N LEU A 55 6.16 -28.33 -0.99
CA LEU A 55 6.11 -27.04 -1.71
C LEU A 55 5.94 -25.86 -0.74
N SER A 56 5.15 -26.02 0.32
CA SER A 56 4.98 -24.98 1.35
C SER A 56 6.22 -24.76 2.22
N ASN A 57 7.11 -25.76 2.36
CA ASN A 57 8.36 -25.61 3.11
C ASN A 57 9.46 -24.97 2.26
N ASN A 58 9.49 -25.21 0.94
CA ASN A 58 10.43 -24.54 0.05
C ASN A 58 10.06 -23.07 -0.21
N ASN A 59 8.77 -22.71 -0.21
CA ASN A 59 8.32 -21.31 -0.33
C ASN A 59 8.51 -20.46 0.95
N LYS A 60 9.08 -21.02 2.03
CA LYS A 60 9.48 -20.23 3.21
C LYS A 60 10.88 -19.61 3.06
N SER A 61 11.56 -19.77 1.92
CA SER A 61 12.91 -19.23 1.75
C SER A 61 12.93 -17.71 1.59
N LEU A 62 12.00 -17.12 0.82
CA LEU A 62 12.04 -15.70 0.44
C LEU A 62 10.89 -14.92 1.08
N LEU A 63 11.19 -13.82 1.77
CA LEU A 63 10.18 -12.87 2.26
C LEU A 63 9.94 -11.80 1.20
N TYR A 64 8.71 -11.68 0.71
CA TYR A 64 8.34 -10.55 -0.16
C TYR A 64 7.99 -9.35 0.72
N ALA A 65 8.54 -8.20 0.40
CA ALA A 65 8.27 -6.96 1.10
C ALA A 65 7.78 -5.89 0.13
N HIS A 66 6.97 -4.97 0.64
CA HIS A 66 6.47 -3.82 -0.09
C HIS A 66 6.78 -2.56 0.72
N LEU A 67 7.59 -1.68 0.14
CA LEU A 67 7.83 -0.35 0.66
C LEU A 67 6.54 0.46 0.50
N HIS A 68 5.79 0.67 1.58
CA HIS A 68 4.59 1.50 1.50
C HIS A 68 4.99 2.97 1.45
N MET A 69 5.28 3.44 0.24
CA MET A 69 5.45 4.86 -0.03
C MET A 69 4.09 5.54 0.06
N ALA A 70 4.05 6.67 0.74
CA ALA A 70 2.77 7.28 0.96
C ALA A 70 2.27 7.94 -0.32
N LYS A 71 0.95 7.93 -0.52
CA LYS A 71 0.29 8.31 -1.78
C LYS A 71 0.62 7.42 -2.99
N THR A 72 1.20 6.23 -2.83
CA THR A 72 1.36 5.29 -3.96
C THR A 72 0.39 4.11 -3.85
N ALA A 73 -0.84 4.39 -3.38
CA ALA A 73 -1.90 3.40 -3.17
C ALA A 73 -1.55 2.18 -2.28
N GLY A 74 -0.51 2.27 -1.44
CA GLY A 74 -0.08 1.11 -0.63
C GLY A 74 -1.12 0.62 0.39
N THR A 75 -2.05 1.47 0.83
CA THR A 75 -3.18 1.04 1.68
C THR A 75 -4.15 0.17 0.89
N GLU A 76 -4.40 0.49 -0.38
CA GLU A 76 -5.24 -0.32 -1.27
C GLU A 76 -4.57 -1.66 -1.54
N LEU A 77 -3.31 -1.62 -1.96
CA LEU A 77 -2.53 -2.83 -2.25
C LEU A 77 -2.48 -3.76 -1.03
N ASN A 78 -2.14 -3.25 0.17
CA ASN A 78 -2.10 -4.08 1.37
C ASN A 78 -3.46 -4.72 1.68
N GLN A 79 -4.57 -4.01 1.46
CA GLN A 79 -5.90 -4.60 1.63
C GLN A 79 -6.17 -5.70 0.61
N GLN A 80 -5.84 -5.48 -0.67
CA GLN A 80 -6.04 -6.47 -1.72
C GLN A 80 -5.20 -7.73 -1.49
N MET A 81 -3.94 -7.55 -1.07
CA MET A 81 -3.06 -8.64 -0.67
C MET A 81 -3.61 -9.41 0.54
N ALA A 82 -4.01 -8.71 1.61
CA ALA A 82 -4.53 -9.34 2.82
C ALA A 82 -5.83 -10.12 2.59
N ARG A 83 -6.65 -9.70 1.62
CA ARG A 83 -7.89 -10.39 1.20
C ARG A 83 -7.63 -11.59 0.31
N SER A 84 -6.59 -11.54 -0.51
CA SER A 84 -6.31 -12.55 -1.53
C SER A 84 -5.41 -13.67 -1.01
N TYR A 85 -4.50 -13.36 -0.09
CA TYR A 85 -3.43 -14.28 0.32
C TYR A 85 -3.36 -14.47 1.84
N ARG A 86 -2.80 -15.62 2.25
CA ARG A 86 -2.49 -15.95 3.65
C ARG A 86 -1.13 -15.38 4.01
N ARG A 87 -0.87 -15.23 5.32
CA ARG A 87 0.43 -14.77 5.87
C ARG A 87 0.89 -13.42 5.30
N VAL A 88 -0.08 -12.55 5.02
CA VAL A 88 0.14 -11.14 4.67
C VAL A 88 0.20 -10.33 5.96
N CYS A 89 1.30 -9.61 6.14
CA CYS A 89 1.59 -8.75 7.26
C CYS A 89 1.63 -7.30 6.79
N GLY A 90 1.09 -6.37 7.56
CA GLY A 90 1.24 -4.96 7.21
C GLY A 90 0.66 -3.99 8.23
N ASN A 91 1.18 -2.75 8.20
CA ASN A 91 0.81 -1.73 9.17
C ASN A 91 -0.39 -0.86 8.74
N LYS A 92 -0.93 -1.00 7.52
CA LYS A 92 -2.09 -0.20 7.06
C LYS A 92 -3.04 -0.98 6.15
N GLY A 93 -4.19 -1.38 6.66
CA GLY A 93 -5.22 -2.09 5.89
C GLY A 93 -5.74 -3.27 6.68
N PHE A 94 -6.96 -3.15 7.19
CA PHE A 94 -7.62 -4.16 7.99
C PHE A 94 -8.36 -5.15 7.12
N THR A 95 -8.21 -6.44 7.39
CA THR A 95 -9.32 -7.39 7.23
C THR A 95 -10.04 -7.47 8.57
N ALA A 96 -11.37 -7.36 8.56
CA ALA A 96 -12.25 -7.32 9.73
C ALA A 96 -12.05 -8.48 10.75
N GLN A 97 -11.38 -9.57 10.38
CA GLN A 97 -10.98 -10.65 11.30
C GLN A 97 -9.87 -10.28 12.30
N LEU A 98 -9.22 -9.11 12.16
CA LEU A 98 -8.11 -8.67 13.00
C LEU A 98 -8.43 -7.41 13.83
N SER A 99 -9.70 -6.99 13.95
CA SER A 99 -10.09 -5.99 14.97
C SER A 99 -9.73 -6.46 16.39
N PHE A 100 -9.72 -7.78 16.63
CA PHE A 100 -9.21 -8.39 17.87
C PHE A 100 -7.69 -8.18 18.10
N TRP A 101 -6.92 -7.96 17.02
CA TRP A 101 -5.47 -7.76 17.09
C TRP A 101 -5.06 -6.30 17.38
N PHE A 102 -5.98 -5.34 17.31
CA PHE A 102 -5.68 -3.93 17.63
C PHE A 102 -5.22 -3.75 19.08
N ILE A 103 -5.77 -4.52 20.02
CA ILE A 103 -5.38 -4.45 21.44
C ILE A 103 -3.96 -5.00 21.67
N LYS A 104 -3.45 -5.88 20.79
CA LYS A 104 -2.06 -6.39 20.85
C LYS A 104 -1.08 -5.63 19.95
N ARG A 105 -1.53 -4.63 19.18
CA ARG A 105 -0.74 -3.98 18.11
C ARG A 105 0.49 -3.24 18.61
N THR A 106 0.47 -2.65 19.80
CA THR A 106 1.63 -1.96 20.38
C THR A 106 2.68 -2.93 20.97
N GLN A 107 2.28 -4.14 21.37
CA GLN A 107 3.20 -5.17 21.88
C GLN A 107 3.70 -6.12 20.78
N MET A 108 2.91 -6.36 19.74
CA MET A 108 3.28 -7.23 18.63
C MET A 108 4.40 -6.60 17.79
N PHE A 109 4.36 -5.32 17.41
CA PHE A 109 5.43 -4.75 16.56
C PHE A 109 6.82 -4.72 17.21
N LYS A 110 6.91 -4.69 18.55
CA LYS A 110 8.20 -4.76 19.26
C LYS A 110 8.76 -6.19 19.35
N ARG A 111 7.98 -7.21 19.03
CA ARG A 111 8.34 -8.65 19.14
C ARG A 111 7.89 -9.50 17.94
N ALA A 112 7.33 -8.90 16.89
CA ALA A 112 6.72 -9.62 15.79
C ALA A 112 7.83 -10.24 14.98
N ASN A 113 7.97 -11.54 15.19
CA ASN A 113 8.79 -12.36 14.34
C ASN A 113 8.13 -12.36 12.95
N TYR A 114 8.68 -11.61 12.00
CA TYR A 114 8.23 -11.61 10.61
C TYR A 114 8.52 -12.95 9.91
N ASP A 115 9.15 -13.90 10.61
CA ASP A 115 9.42 -15.27 10.15
C ASP A 115 8.15 -15.96 9.59
N ASP A 116 6.97 -15.69 10.15
CA ASP A 116 5.70 -16.28 9.70
C ASP A 116 5.03 -15.55 8.52
N CYS A 117 5.54 -14.37 8.14
CA CYS A 117 5.03 -13.62 7.01
C CYS A 117 5.56 -14.20 5.70
N SER A 118 4.69 -14.27 4.69
CA SER A 118 5.09 -14.53 3.30
C SER A 118 5.19 -13.23 2.51
N TRP A 119 4.39 -12.23 2.89
CA TRP A 119 4.43 -10.90 2.32
C TRP A 119 4.26 -9.83 3.41
N LEU A 120 5.04 -8.75 3.36
CA LEU A 120 5.07 -7.68 4.35
C LEU A 120 4.94 -6.29 3.68
N SER A 121 3.95 -5.49 4.06
CA SER A 121 3.87 -4.07 3.64
C SER A 121 3.96 -3.14 4.83
N SER A 122 4.95 -2.24 4.80
CA SER A 122 5.21 -1.35 5.92
C SER A 122 5.41 0.10 5.48
N GLU A 123 4.65 1.00 6.08
CA GLU A 123 4.85 2.46 5.98
C GLU A 123 5.77 2.94 7.10
N GLU A 124 6.89 2.25 7.34
CA GLU A 124 7.88 2.63 8.35
C GLU A 124 9.04 3.42 7.71
N PRO A 125 9.81 4.19 8.51
CA PRO A 125 11.02 4.85 8.03
C PRO A 125 12.12 3.84 7.65
N VAL A 126 13.13 4.30 6.92
CA VAL A 126 14.26 3.52 6.43
C VAL A 126 14.94 2.63 7.49
N ARG A 127 15.07 3.12 8.72
CA ARG A 127 15.66 2.36 9.85
C ARG A 127 14.99 1.02 10.11
N PHE A 128 13.68 0.92 9.82
CA PHE A 128 12.93 -0.33 9.95
C PHE A 128 13.42 -1.35 8.91
N TRP A 129 13.59 -0.89 7.67
CA TRP A 129 14.04 -1.72 6.56
C TRP A 129 15.50 -2.15 6.71
N ASP A 130 16.37 -1.25 7.15
CA ASP A 130 17.76 -1.58 7.51
C ASP A 130 17.81 -2.68 8.58
N LYS A 131 16.99 -2.54 9.63
CA LYS A 131 16.90 -3.54 10.68
C LYS A 131 16.37 -4.87 10.15
N LEU A 132 15.30 -4.85 9.35
CA LEU A 132 14.75 -6.05 8.73
C LEU A 132 15.79 -6.76 7.86
N ALA A 133 16.60 -6.01 7.10
CA ALA A 133 17.66 -6.58 6.27
C ALA A 133 18.72 -7.32 7.08
N GLY A 134 19.15 -6.75 8.21
CA GLY A 134 20.15 -7.34 9.10
C GLY A 134 19.62 -8.49 9.96
N ASP A 135 18.37 -8.39 10.42
CA ASP A 135 17.79 -9.36 11.36
C ASP A 135 17.06 -10.52 10.67
N SER A 136 16.66 -10.36 9.40
CA SER A 136 15.90 -11.38 8.68
C SER A 136 16.75 -12.61 8.40
N LYS A 137 16.31 -13.77 8.89
CA LYS A 137 16.91 -15.09 8.61
C LYS A 137 16.70 -15.54 7.15
N ARG A 138 15.90 -14.79 6.39
CA ARG A 138 15.49 -15.08 5.02
C ARG A 138 15.91 -13.93 4.12
N PRO A 139 16.32 -14.21 2.87
CA PRO A 139 16.36 -13.20 1.82
C PRO A 139 15.04 -12.44 1.74
N VAL A 140 15.14 -11.16 1.43
CA VAL A 140 14.00 -10.27 1.27
C VAL A 140 14.00 -9.69 -0.13
N GLU A 141 12.89 -9.84 -0.85
CA GLU A 141 12.65 -9.12 -2.10
C GLU A 141 11.78 -7.90 -1.80
N LEU A 142 12.38 -6.69 -1.80
CA LEU A 142 11.70 -5.45 -1.45
C LEU A 142 11.17 -4.78 -2.72
N HIS A 143 9.85 -4.69 -2.85
CA HIS A 143 9.16 -4.07 -3.96
C HIS A 143 8.85 -2.62 -3.63
N VAL A 144 9.32 -1.72 -4.49
CA VAL A 144 9.15 -0.28 -4.36
C VAL A 144 8.13 0.19 -5.40
N PRO A 145 6.96 0.70 -4.99
CA PRO A 145 6.02 1.29 -5.93
C PRO A 145 6.62 2.58 -6.48
N CYS A 146 6.68 2.72 -7.80
CA CYS A 146 7.18 3.91 -8.49
C CYS A 146 6.01 4.74 -9.02
N ARG A 147 6.12 6.06 -8.87
CA ARG A 147 5.13 7.05 -9.29
C ARG A 147 5.83 8.22 -9.96
N ASP A 148 5.16 8.84 -10.92
CA ASP A 148 5.60 10.09 -11.53
C ASP A 148 5.92 11.14 -10.43
N PRO A 149 7.12 11.75 -10.42
CA PRO A 149 7.53 12.62 -9.33
C PRO A 149 6.60 13.81 -9.12
N VAL A 150 6.16 14.46 -10.21
CA VAL A 150 5.31 15.65 -10.14
C VAL A 150 3.91 15.28 -9.65
N ASP A 151 3.31 14.22 -10.19
CA ASP A 151 2.01 13.74 -9.74
C ASP A 151 2.05 13.31 -8.26
N HIS A 152 3.13 12.66 -7.82
CA HIS A 152 3.33 12.27 -6.43
C HIS A 152 3.41 13.49 -5.50
N LEU A 153 4.22 14.50 -5.85
CA LEU A 153 4.30 15.77 -5.12
C LEU A 153 2.91 16.40 -5.00
N MET A 154 2.23 16.59 -6.13
CA MET A 154 0.93 17.23 -6.16
C MET A 154 -0.09 16.44 -5.34
N SER A 155 -0.02 15.10 -5.36
CA SER A 155 -0.94 14.24 -4.59
C SER A 155 -0.72 14.36 -3.09
N THR A 156 0.53 14.58 -2.71
CA THR A 156 0.95 14.82 -1.32
C THR A 156 0.46 16.16 -0.83
N ILE A 157 0.65 17.22 -1.61
CA ILE A 157 0.15 18.58 -1.31
C ILE A 157 -1.34 18.57 -1.04
N LYS A 158 -2.13 17.97 -1.95
CA LYS A 158 -3.58 17.86 -1.80
C LYS A 158 -3.99 17.07 -0.56
N TYR A 159 -3.29 15.97 -0.28
CA TYR A 159 -3.54 15.17 0.92
C TYR A 159 -3.26 15.95 2.21
N MET A 160 -2.27 16.84 2.21
CA MET A 160 -1.94 17.72 3.32
C MET A 160 -2.80 18.99 3.36
N GLY A 161 -3.80 19.12 2.49
CA GLY A 161 -4.69 20.29 2.42
C GLY A 161 -3.99 21.57 1.92
N GLY A 162 -2.86 21.44 1.22
CA GLY A 162 -2.12 22.56 0.65
C GLY A 162 -2.49 22.88 -0.80
N THR A 163 -1.90 23.96 -1.31
CA THR A 163 -1.89 24.35 -2.71
C THR A 163 -0.44 24.58 -3.14
N PHE A 164 -0.12 24.21 -4.38
CA PHE A 164 1.18 24.48 -4.97
C PHE A 164 1.14 25.88 -5.61
N ASP A 165 2.10 26.73 -5.25
CA ASP A 165 2.18 28.09 -5.78
C ASP A 165 3.06 28.08 -7.03
N CYS A 166 2.49 28.46 -8.17
CA CYS A 166 3.23 28.50 -9.45
C CYS A 166 3.75 29.90 -9.80
N ASP A 167 3.33 30.94 -9.09
CA ASP A 167 3.65 32.34 -9.44
C ASP A 167 5.08 32.72 -9.03
N ASP A 168 5.66 31.95 -8.10
CA ASP A 168 7.04 32.10 -7.61
C ASP A 168 8.11 31.85 -8.70
N VAL A 169 7.78 31.16 -9.80
CA VAL A 169 8.74 30.87 -10.90
C VAL A 169 8.73 31.95 -11.98
N ALA A 170 7.61 32.64 -12.17
CA ALA A 170 7.50 33.66 -13.22
C ALA A 170 8.29 34.95 -12.88
N SER A 171 8.54 35.21 -11.60
CA SER A 171 9.19 36.42 -11.12
C SER A 171 10.72 36.28 -10.98
N SER A 172 11.25 35.06 -11.10
CA SER A 172 12.62 34.68 -10.75
C SER A 172 13.58 34.68 -11.95
N SER A 173 13.53 35.75 -12.76
CA SER A 173 14.72 36.19 -13.52
C SER A 173 15.83 36.74 -12.58
N SER A 174 15.56 36.79 -11.27
CA SER A 174 16.44 37.35 -10.23
C SER A 174 16.66 36.35 -9.09
N SER A 175 17.66 35.48 -9.24
CA SER A 175 18.49 34.76 -8.24
C SER A 175 17.90 34.10 -6.97
N ASN A 176 16.59 34.07 -6.73
CA ASN A 176 15.99 33.50 -5.50
C ASN A 176 15.09 32.28 -5.80
N ASN A 177 15.66 31.22 -6.37
CA ASN A 177 15.00 29.93 -6.57
C ASN A 177 14.61 29.21 -5.25
N ASN A 178 15.07 29.75 -4.12
CA ASN A 178 14.91 29.14 -2.79
C ASN A 178 13.45 28.97 -2.35
N ASN A 179 12.49 29.74 -2.87
CA ASN A 179 11.09 29.66 -2.41
C ASN A 179 10.37 28.41 -2.93
N MET A 180 10.55 28.09 -4.22
CA MET A 180 9.93 26.92 -4.87
C MET A 180 10.47 25.61 -4.28
N GLU A 181 11.79 25.51 -4.15
CA GLU A 181 12.45 24.34 -3.56
C GLU A 181 12.03 24.13 -2.11
N ALA A 182 11.94 25.20 -1.32
CA ALA A 182 11.43 25.13 0.05
C ALA A 182 9.97 24.63 0.11
N GLN A 183 9.13 25.03 -0.85
CA GLN A 183 7.77 24.53 -0.96
C GLN A 183 7.76 23.03 -1.29
N ILE A 184 8.56 22.57 -2.27
CA ILE A 184 8.69 21.16 -2.60
C ILE A 184 9.16 20.35 -1.38
N ASP A 185 10.23 20.81 -0.73
CA ASP A 185 10.85 20.13 0.40
C ASP A 185 9.90 19.99 1.60
N LYS A 186 9.10 21.01 1.88
CA LYS A 186 8.05 20.97 2.91
C LYS A 186 7.11 19.77 2.75
N TYR A 187 6.73 19.44 1.51
CA TYR A 187 5.80 18.33 1.24
C TYR A 187 6.50 16.98 1.00
N MET A 188 7.78 17.00 0.65
CA MET A 188 8.52 15.81 0.25
C MET A 188 9.49 15.29 1.32
N GLU A 189 9.65 15.99 2.44
CA GLU A 189 10.53 15.61 3.55
C GLU A 189 10.38 14.15 3.99
N TRP A 190 9.15 13.64 4.08
CA TRP A 190 8.88 12.25 4.44
C TRP A 190 9.43 11.19 3.47
N VAL A 191 9.63 11.52 2.18
CA VAL A 191 10.19 10.59 1.18
C VAL A 191 11.66 10.33 1.48
N LYS A 192 12.40 11.37 1.90
CA LYS A 192 13.82 11.28 2.30
C LYS A 192 14.01 10.25 3.43
N HIS A 193 13.06 10.16 4.35
CA HIS A 193 13.14 9.28 5.51
C HIS A 193 12.67 7.84 5.26
N ARG A 194 12.05 7.56 4.10
CA ARG A 194 11.47 6.24 3.80
C ARG A 194 12.36 5.39 2.90
N PHE A 195 13.14 6.02 2.03
CA PHE A 195 13.98 5.33 1.08
C PHE A 195 15.38 5.93 1.05
N THR A 196 16.40 5.09 0.98
CA THR A 196 17.79 5.51 0.83
C THR A 196 18.54 4.51 -0.04
N PRO A 197 19.57 4.94 -0.80
CA PRO A 197 20.43 4.03 -1.53
C PRO A 197 21.21 3.04 -0.64
N ARG A 198 21.30 3.29 0.67
CA ARG A 198 21.92 2.32 1.59
C ARG A 198 21.19 0.97 1.61
N LEU A 199 19.91 0.92 1.23
CA LEU A 199 19.17 -0.34 1.17
C LEU A 199 19.78 -1.33 0.17
N TYR A 200 20.46 -0.86 -0.90
CA TYR A 200 21.15 -1.74 -1.85
C TYR A 200 22.40 -2.42 -1.27
N ARG A 201 22.95 -1.89 -0.17
CA ARG A 201 24.18 -2.40 0.42
C ARG A 201 23.96 -3.68 1.21
N HIS A 202 22.71 -3.99 1.53
CA HIS A 202 22.36 -5.22 2.23
C HIS A 202 22.32 -6.37 1.22
N THR A 203 23.23 -7.33 1.37
CA THR A 203 23.30 -8.53 0.52
C THR A 203 22.05 -9.41 0.63
N ASN A 204 21.28 -9.26 1.70
CA ASN A 204 20.05 -9.99 1.98
C ASN A 204 18.80 -9.31 1.36
N PHE A 205 18.94 -8.15 0.71
CA PHE A 205 17.86 -7.41 0.06
C PHE A 205 18.02 -7.39 -1.45
N HIS A 206 16.98 -7.83 -2.15
CA HIS A 206 16.82 -7.66 -3.59
C HIS A 206 15.74 -6.62 -3.83
N ILE A 207 16.15 -5.43 -4.26
CA ILE A 207 15.21 -4.31 -4.45
C ILE A 207 14.72 -4.33 -5.90
N LYS A 208 13.41 -4.31 -6.05
CA LYS A 208 12.70 -4.26 -7.33
C LYS A 208 11.68 -3.13 -7.32
N CYS A 209 11.22 -2.72 -8.49
CA CYS A 209 10.21 -1.68 -8.65
C CYS A 209 9.01 -2.15 -9.48
N PHE A 210 7.93 -1.39 -9.40
CA PHE A 210 6.75 -1.55 -10.25
C PHE A 210 5.96 -0.24 -10.33
N GLU A 211 5.17 -0.07 -11.37
CA GLU A 211 4.28 1.08 -11.53
C GLU A 211 3.12 1.04 -10.51
N HIS A 212 2.94 2.10 -9.71
CA HIS A 212 2.02 2.08 -8.57
C HIS A 212 0.52 1.97 -8.93
N ASN A 213 0.14 2.35 -10.16
CA ASN A 213 -1.22 2.30 -10.69
C ASN A 213 -1.58 0.89 -11.23
N ARG A 214 -0.61 -0.02 -11.35
CA ARG A 214 -0.80 -1.40 -11.85
C ARG A 214 -0.96 -2.40 -10.70
N ILE A 215 -1.78 -2.06 -9.70
CA ILE A 215 -1.97 -2.88 -8.49
C ILE A 215 -2.49 -4.28 -8.83
N ASP A 216 -3.44 -4.41 -9.75
CA ASP A 216 -3.99 -5.71 -10.14
C ASP A 216 -2.90 -6.61 -10.75
N ALA A 217 -2.10 -6.07 -11.67
CA ALA A 217 -0.99 -6.80 -12.27
C ALA A 217 0.06 -7.21 -11.21
N TYR A 218 0.37 -6.33 -10.26
CA TYR A 218 1.23 -6.66 -9.12
C TYR A 218 0.66 -7.82 -8.30
N VAL A 219 -0.63 -7.78 -7.99
CA VAL A 219 -1.34 -8.81 -7.21
C VAL A 219 -1.33 -10.15 -7.93
N ASP A 220 -1.44 -10.15 -9.26
CA ASP A 220 -1.36 -11.36 -10.09
C ASP A 220 0.03 -11.97 -10.08
N VAL A 221 1.09 -11.15 -10.24
CA VAL A 221 2.49 -11.60 -10.11
C VAL A 221 2.71 -12.20 -8.73
N MET A 222 2.28 -11.52 -7.67
CA MET A 222 2.43 -12.05 -6.32
C MET A 222 1.62 -13.32 -6.07
N GLY A 223 0.52 -13.52 -6.81
CA GLY A 223 -0.30 -14.71 -6.72
C GLY A 223 0.37 -16.00 -7.16
N GLN A 224 1.48 -15.91 -7.88
CA GLN A 224 2.32 -17.04 -8.26
C GLN A 224 3.18 -17.53 -7.09
N HIS A 225 3.46 -16.64 -6.13
CA HIS A 225 4.36 -16.91 -5.01
C HIS A 225 3.63 -17.14 -3.68
N LEU A 226 2.44 -16.55 -3.53
CA LEU A 226 1.71 -16.53 -2.27
C LEU A 226 0.54 -17.53 -2.23
N GLU A 227 0.29 -18.06 -1.04
CA GLU A 227 -0.82 -18.98 -0.81
C GLU A 227 -2.16 -18.23 -0.80
N ARG A 228 -3.01 -18.52 -1.78
CA ARG A 228 -4.37 -17.94 -1.86
C ARG A 228 -5.23 -18.30 -0.65
N ARG A 229 -6.08 -17.37 -0.23
CA ARG A 229 -7.18 -17.64 0.72
C ARG A 229 -8.30 -18.41 0.03
N ARG A 230 -8.98 -19.29 0.78
CA ARG A 230 -10.13 -20.05 0.27
C ARG A 230 -11.33 -19.16 -0.05
N ASN A 231 -11.56 -18.13 0.77
CA ASN A 231 -12.72 -17.25 0.65
C ASN A 231 -12.23 -15.85 0.27
N LYS A 232 -12.62 -15.37 -0.91
CA LYS A 232 -12.39 -13.97 -1.31
C LYS A 232 -13.35 -13.08 -0.55
N ILE A 233 -12.83 -12.02 0.05
CA ILE A 233 -13.63 -10.97 0.68
C ILE A 233 -13.86 -9.90 -0.38
N GLN A 234 -15.11 -9.75 -0.84
CA GLN A 234 -15.48 -8.73 -1.82
C GLN A 234 -15.19 -7.33 -1.28
N LYS A 235 -14.82 -6.41 -2.17
CA LYS A 235 -14.54 -5.01 -1.84
C LYS A 235 -15.38 -4.10 -2.73
N GLU A 236 -15.91 -3.05 -2.12
CA GLU A 236 -16.28 -1.82 -2.83
C GLU A 236 -15.05 -0.91 -2.88
N HIS A 237 -14.55 -0.68 -4.09
CA HIS A 237 -13.46 0.23 -4.33
C HIS A 237 -14.03 1.63 -4.53
N PHE A 238 -13.53 2.60 -3.78
CA PHE A 238 -13.90 4.00 -3.92
C PHE A 238 -12.65 4.78 -4.29
N GLU A 239 -12.42 4.95 -5.60
CA GLU A 239 -11.45 5.91 -6.08
C GLU A 239 -12.19 7.16 -6.54
N VAL A 240 -11.75 8.32 -6.05
CA VAL A 240 -12.21 9.60 -6.59
C VAL A 240 -11.11 10.07 -7.53
N PRO A 241 -11.37 10.08 -8.87
CA PRO A 241 -10.39 10.55 -9.82
C PRO A 241 -9.92 11.97 -9.48
N ARG A 242 -8.62 12.19 -9.61
CA ARG A 242 -8.04 13.53 -9.44
C ARG A 242 -8.34 14.36 -10.69
N LYS A 243 -8.80 15.59 -10.49
CA LYS A 243 -8.96 16.58 -11.58
C LYS A 243 -7.66 17.36 -11.73
N HIS A 244 -6.82 17.01 -12.71
CA HIS A 244 -5.54 17.68 -12.93
C HIS A 244 -5.72 19.12 -13.44
N GLY A 245 -6.80 19.42 -14.17
CA GLY A 245 -7.02 20.72 -14.80
C GLY A 245 -7.06 21.92 -13.86
N ASP A 246 -7.33 21.70 -12.57
CA ASP A 246 -7.43 22.77 -11.57
C ASP A 246 -6.05 23.19 -11.02
N GLU A 247 -4.98 22.44 -11.31
CA GLU A 247 -3.66 22.64 -10.74
C GLU A 247 -2.74 23.37 -11.75
N CYS A 248 -2.10 24.47 -11.32
CA CYS A 248 -1.35 25.36 -12.20
C CYS A 248 -0.11 24.69 -12.85
N ILE A 249 0.55 23.76 -12.16
CA ILE A 249 1.78 23.10 -12.63
C ILE A 249 1.59 22.36 -13.95
N TRP A 250 0.39 21.85 -14.24
CA TRP A 250 0.13 21.11 -15.48
C TRP A 250 -0.02 22.01 -16.71
N ARG A 251 -0.23 23.31 -16.50
CA ARG A 251 -0.38 24.31 -17.58
C ARG A 251 0.94 24.96 -17.95
N ASN A 252 1.98 24.84 -17.12
CA ASN A 252 3.30 25.41 -17.36
C ASN A 252 4.33 24.29 -17.51
N GLY A 253 4.69 23.97 -18.76
CA GLY A 253 5.64 22.90 -19.08
C GLY A 253 7.03 23.13 -18.49
N GLU A 254 7.55 24.35 -18.58
CA GLU A 254 8.88 24.68 -18.05
C GLU A 254 8.95 24.51 -16.52
N LEU A 255 7.90 24.95 -15.81
CA LEU A 255 7.77 24.74 -14.38
C LEU A 255 7.71 23.25 -14.04
N LYS A 256 6.87 22.49 -14.74
CA LYS A 256 6.75 21.04 -14.55
C LYS A 256 8.11 20.35 -14.72
N ASP A 257 8.84 20.70 -15.77
CA ASP A 257 10.15 20.11 -16.07
C ASP A 257 11.20 20.48 -15.03
N TYR A 258 11.18 21.74 -14.56
CA TYR A 258 12.01 22.18 -13.43
C TYR A 258 11.74 21.34 -12.17
N VAL A 259 10.47 21.24 -11.76
CA VAL A 259 10.06 20.50 -10.57
C VAL A 259 10.42 19.02 -10.70
N ASN A 260 10.18 18.41 -11.86
CA ASN A 260 10.52 17.02 -12.12
C ASN A 260 12.03 16.77 -11.97
N ARG A 261 12.86 17.62 -12.59
CA ARG A 261 14.31 17.53 -12.49
C ARG A 261 14.80 17.72 -11.06
N TYR A 262 14.32 18.74 -10.35
CA TYR A 262 14.65 18.96 -8.95
C TYR A 262 14.32 17.73 -8.07
N LEU A 263 13.14 17.11 -8.29
CA LEU A 263 12.75 15.90 -7.56
C LEU A 263 13.66 14.70 -7.88
N LEU A 264 14.00 14.47 -9.15
CA LEU A 264 14.90 13.40 -9.59
C LEU A 264 16.31 13.56 -9.03
N GLU A 265 16.83 14.78 -8.99
CA GLU A 265 18.18 15.08 -8.49
C GLU A 265 18.26 15.05 -6.95
N THR A 266 17.21 15.50 -6.26
CA THR A 266 17.22 15.68 -4.80
C THR A 266 16.82 14.42 -4.03
N TYR A 267 15.88 13.62 -4.56
CA TYR A 267 15.30 12.50 -3.83
C TYR A 267 15.69 11.16 -4.45
N ALA A 268 16.50 10.40 -3.71
CA ALA A 268 16.99 9.09 -4.13
C ALA A 268 15.89 8.07 -4.51
N TYR A 269 14.68 8.23 -3.98
CA TYR A 269 13.52 7.42 -4.35
C TYR A 269 13.16 7.58 -5.84
N TYR A 270 13.09 8.82 -6.33
CA TYR A 270 12.74 9.08 -7.73
C TYR A 270 13.87 8.69 -8.66
N ASN A 271 15.12 8.99 -8.30
CA ASN A 271 16.29 8.55 -9.06
C ASN A 271 16.35 7.02 -9.22
N PHE A 272 16.02 6.27 -8.16
CA PHE A 272 15.90 4.83 -8.24
C PHE A 272 14.77 4.40 -9.19
N CYS A 273 13.59 4.99 -9.04
CA CYS A 273 12.45 4.62 -9.87
C CYS A 273 12.71 4.86 -11.35
N ASP A 274 13.33 5.99 -11.70
CA ASP A 274 13.72 6.34 -13.07
C ASP A 274 14.68 5.30 -13.68
N GLN A 275 15.66 4.83 -12.91
CA GLN A 275 16.60 3.79 -13.36
C GLN A 275 16.00 2.38 -13.37
N CYS A 276 15.04 2.12 -12.50
CA CYS A 276 14.52 0.78 -12.28
C CYS A 276 13.39 0.42 -13.25
N MET A 277 12.51 1.36 -13.59
CA MET A 277 11.39 1.09 -14.49
C MET A 277 11.90 0.68 -15.88
N GLY A 278 11.38 -0.42 -16.42
CA GLY A 278 11.85 -1.01 -17.68
C GLY A 278 13.18 -1.78 -17.62
N SER A 279 13.85 -1.82 -16.46
CA SER A 279 15.03 -2.67 -16.25
C SER A 279 14.66 -4.11 -15.92
N ASP A 280 15.65 -4.98 -15.70
CA ASP A 280 15.48 -6.33 -15.16
C ASP A 280 14.94 -6.36 -13.72
N ARG A 281 14.95 -5.21 -13.03
CA ARG A 281 14.39 -5.04 -11.68
C ARG A 281 12.94 -4.56 -11.67
N ASP A 282 12.37 -4.26 -12.82
CA ASP A 282 10.93 -3.99 -12.95
C ASP A 282 10.17 -5.33 -12.93
N ILE A 283 9.35 -5.56 -11.89
CA ILE A 283 8.56 -6.81 -11.80
C ILE A 283 7.35 -6.81 -12.71
N LEU A 284 6.99 -5.65 -13.27
CA LEU A 284 5.89 -5.49 -14.22
C LEU A 284 6.44 -4.84 -15.49
N PRO A 285 7.44 -5.46 -16.17
CA PRO A 285 8.02 -4.86 -17.36
C PRO A 285 6.88 -4.49 -18.29
N ALA A 286 6.97 -3.31 -18.91
CA ALA A 286 6.02 -2.89 -19.92
C ALA A 286 5.82 -4.10 -20.83
N VAL A 287 4.58 -4.59 -20.95
CA VAL A 287 4.28 -5.64 -21.92
C VAL A 287 4.81 -5.06 -23.21
N GLN A 288 5.93 -5.59 -23.71
CA GLN A 288 6.43 -5.19 -25.01
C GLN A 288 5.24 -5.48 -25.89
N GLN A 289 4.53 -4.42 -26.28
CA GLN A 289 3.51 -4.49 -27.29
C GLN A 289 4.32 -4.95 -28.48
N THR A 290 4.31 -6.26 -28.68
CA THR A 290 4.79 -6.91 -29.86
C THR A 290 3.84 -6.37 -30.90
N LEU A 291 4.25 -5.24 -31.48
CA LEU A 291 3.67 -4.65 -32.67
C LEU A 291 3.84 -5.72 -33.74
N ASN A 292 2.87 -6.64 -33.79
CA ASN A 292 2.64 -7.56 -34.88
C ASN A 292 1.90 -6.82 -35.98
#